data_AF-A0A2D7XI46-F1
#
_entry.id   AF-A0A2D7XI46-F1
#
_cell.length_a   1.000
_cell.length_b   1.000
_cell.length_c   1.000
_cell.angle_alpha   90.00
_cell.angle_beta   90.00
_cell.angle_gamma   90.00
#
_symmetry.space_group_name_H-M   'P 1'
#
loop_
_entity.id
_entity.type
_entity.pdbx_description
1 polymer ?
#
loop_
_entity_poly.entity_id
_entity_poly.type
_entity_poly.pdbx_seq_one_letter_code
_entity_poly.pdbx_strand_id
1 'polypeptide(L)'
;MKWAAIFFALIAVASAGWYIMQPDYSQTGTQTDEGVALPAGALVTVTLPASFTEQEQIGAGAYDAVCAVCHGLNGQGRDGVAPPLVHKIYEPSHHSDMAFVLAAQNGVRAHHWKFGNMPAVEGVTRSEILAIVTYI
;
A
#
# COMPACT_ATOMS: atom_id res chain seq x y z
N MET A 1 56.81 -6.75 -1.38
CA MET A 1 55.83 -7.85 -1.36
C MET A 1 55.10 -8.00 -0.01
N LYS A 2 55.79 -8.01 1.14
CA LYS A 2 55.14 -8.17 2.47
C LYS A 2 54.17 -7.02 2.83
N TRP A 3 54.49 -5.79 2.40
CA TRP A 3 53.64 -4.61 2.64
C TRP A 3 52.36 -4.61 1.80
N ALA A 4 52.42 -5.14 0.57
CA ALA A 4 51.23 -5.32 -0.26
C ALA A 4 50.29 -6.38 0.35
N ALA A 5 50.83 -7.49 0.86
CA ALA A 5 50.03 -8.52 1.53
C ALA A 5 49.34 -7.99 2.80
N ILE A 6 50.02 -7.14 3.58
CA ILE A 6 49.42 -6.49 4.76
C ILE A 6 48.30 -5.53 4.33
N PHE A 7 48.51 -4.76 3.26
CA PHE A 7 47.50 -3.82 2.75
C PHE A 7 46.23 -4.55 2.25
N PHE A 8 46.38 -5.64 1.49
CA PHE A 8 45.24 -6.45 1.04
C PHE A 8 44.53 -7.16 2.20
N ALA A 9 45.26 -7.64 3.21
CA ALA A 9 44.67 -8.24 4.39
C ALA A 9 43.84 -7.21 5.20
N LEU A 10 44.33 -5.98 5.33
CA LEU A 10 43.57 -4.91 6.01
C LEU A 10 42.32 -4.51 5.24
N ILE A 11 42.38 -4.44 3.90
CA ILE A 11 41.19 -4.17 3.07
C ILE A 11 40.17 -5.30 3.21
N ALA A 12 40.60 -6.57 3.21
CA ALA A 12 39.71 -7.71 3.35
C ALA A 12 39.02 -7.77 4.72
N VAL A 13 39.73 -7.41 5.81
CA VAL A 13 39.15 -7.34 7.15
C VAL A 13 38.18 -6.15 7.26
N ALA A 14 38.52 -5.00 6.68
CA ALA A 14 37.65 -3.83 6.67
C ALA A 14 36.36 -4.09 5.85
N SER A 15 36.47 -4.76 4.69
CA SER A 15 35.30 -5.09 3.87
C SER A 15 34.42 -6.16 4.51
N ALA A 16 35.02 -7.18 5.16
CA ALA A 16 34.27 -8.16 5.94
C ALA A 16 33.56 -7.51 7.15
N GLY A 17 34.24 -6.62 7.87
CA GLY A 17 33.65 -5.85 8.96
C GLY A 17 32.51 -4.94 8.49
N TRP A 18 32.69 -4.25 7.35
CA TRP A 18 31.63 -3.44 6.76
C TRP A 18 30.44 -4.28 6.28
N TYR A 19 30.68 -5.46 5.70
CA TYR A 19 29.64 -6.39 5.25
C TYR A 19 28.82 -6.95 6.41
N ILE A 20 29.48 -7.30 7.52
CA ILE A 20 28.81 -7.79 8.75
C ILE A 20 28.08 -6.65 9.46
N MET A 21 28.57 -5.42 9.35
CA MET A 21 28.01 -4.23 9.99
C MET A 21 27.10 -3.43 9.07
N GLN A 22 26.73 -3.98 7.90
CA GLN A 22 25.66 -3.38 7.10
C GLN A 22 24.39 -3.44 7.96
N PRO A 23 23.76 -2.30 8.27
CA PRO A 23 22.44 -2.34 8.87
C PRO A 23 21.54 -3.10 7.90
N ASP A 24 20.82 -4.10 8.38
CA ASP A 24 19.75 -4.73 7.63
C ASP A 24 18.71 -3.66 7.31
N TYR A 25 18.87 -2.99 6.17
CA TYR A 25 17.86 -2.12 5.58
C TYR A 25 16.82 -3.02 4.92
N SER A 26 16.32 -3.99 5.69
CA SER A 26 15.00 -4.54 5.46
C SER A 26 14.05 -3.36 5.59
N GLN A 27 13.62 -2.85 4.44
CA GLN A 27 12.47 -1.97 4.28
C GLN A 27 11.21 -2.72 4.71
N THR A 28 11.14 -3.11 5.97
CA THR A 28 9.89 -3.13 6.73
C THR A 28 9.67 -1.67 7.04
N GLY A 29 8.78 -1.03 6.28
CA GLY A 29 8.42 0.36 6.43
C GLY A 29 7.75 0.62 7.78
N THR A 30 8.52 0.63 8.84
CA THR A 30 8.26 1.43 10.03
C THR A 30 9.21 2.61 9.96
N GLN A 31 8.92 3.54 9.05
CA GLN A 31 9.18 4.93 9.36
C GLN A 31 8.19 5.28 10.47
N THR A 32 8.61 5.04 11.72
CA THR A 32 8.09 5.80 12.84
C THR A 32 8.66 7.21 12.69
N ASP A 33 8.10 7.98 11.76
CA ASP A 33 7.95 9.39 12.04
C ASP A 33 7.04 9.44 13.28
N GLU A 34 7.46 10.20 14.28
CA GLU A 34 6.64 10.51 15.46
C GLU A 34 5.34 11.20 14.99
N GLY A 35 4.34 10.40 14.66
CA GLY A 35 3.09 10.85 14.06
C GLY A 35 1.98 9.93 14.51
N VAL A 36 1.01 10.50 15.23
CA VAL A 36 -0.29 9.95 15.65
C VAL A 36 -0.52 8.49 15.25
N ALA A 37 -0.54 7.59 16.25
CA ALA A 37 -0.89 6.19 16.05
C ALA A 37 -2.20 6.09 15.26
N LEU A 38 -2.12 5.58 14.03
CA LEU A 38 -3.28 5.46 13.17
C LEU A 38 -4.25 4.40 13.73
N PRO A 39 -5.56 4.52 13.47
CA PRO A 39 -6.54 3.55 13.94
C PRO A 39 -6.16 2.13 13.51
N ALA A 40 -6.13 1.18 14.46
CA ALA A 40 -6.06 -0.27 14.28
C ALA A 40 -5.41 -0.79 12.96
N GLY A 41 -4.16 -0.40 12.69
CA GLY A 41 -3.39 -0.92 11.56
C GLY A 41 -3.67 -0.25 10.21
N ALA A 42 -4.24 0.96 10.18
CA ALA A 42 -4.28 1.78 8.97
C ALA A 42 -2.88 2.05 8.43
N LEU A 43 -2.76 2.15 7.10
CA LEU A 43 -1.49 2.46 6.43
C LEU A 43 -1.32 3.95 6.13
N VAL A 44 -2.43 4.67 5.94
CA VAL A 44 -2.43 6.12 5.66
C VAL A 44 -3.54 6.84 6.42
N THR A 45 -3.35 8.14 6.68
CA THR A 45 -4.45 9.01 7.13
C THR A 45 -5.26 9.48 5.93
N VAL A 46 -6.57 9.31 5.98
CA VAL A 46 -7.49 9.83 4.96
C VAL A 46 -8.27 11.01 5.55
N THR A 47 -8.16 12.17 4.91
CA THR A 47 -8.93 13.36 5.27
C THR A 47 -10.22 13.37 4.46
N LEU A 48 -11.35 13.21 5.13
CA LEU A 48 -12.65 13.27 4.48
C LEU A 48 -13.09 14.72 4.26
N PRO A 49 -13.87 15.00 3.19
CA PRO A 49 -14.53 16.28 3.04
C PRO A 49 -15.59 16.48 4.14
N ALA A 50 -16.03 17.73 4.34
CA ALA A 50 -17.09 18.04 5.31
C ALA A 50 -18.44 17.39 4.95
N SER A 51 -18.65 17.06 3.67
CA SER A 51 -19.85 16.43 3.16
C SER A 51 -19.54 15.70 1.85
N PHE A 52 -20.29 14.63 1.60
CA PHE A 52 -20.30 13.90 0.34
C PHE A 52 -21.53 14.28 -0.50
N THR A 53 -21.36 14.31 -1.81
CA THR A 53 -22.46 14.30 -2.79
C THR A 53 -23.29 13.02 -2.66
N GLU A 54 -24.50 13.00 -3.22
CA GLU A 54 -25.36 11.80 -3.19
C GLU A 54 -24.68 10.57 -3.80
N GLN A 55 -23.95 10.76 -4.92
CA GLN A 55 -23.21 9.70 -5.60
C GLN A 55 -22.08 9.16 -4.73
N GLU A 56 -21.32 10.03 -4.06
CA GLU A 56 -20.25 9.64 -3.14
C GLU A 56 -20.80 8.92 -1.90
N GLN A 57 -21.98 9.30 -1.40
CA GLN A 57 -22.63 8.59 -0.28
C GLN A 57 -23.05 7.16 -0.68
N ILE A 58 -23.58 7.00 -1.90
CA ILE A 58 -23.86 5.67 -2.46
C ILE A 58 -22.55 4.86 -2.58
N GLY A 59 -21.50 5.49 -3.10
CA GLY A 59 -20.16 4.91 -3.20
C GLY A 59 -19.59 4.48 -1.85
N ALA A 60 -19.71 5.32 -0.82
CA ALA A 60 -19.28 5.03 0.54
C ALA A 60 -20.01 3.81 1.12
N GLY A 61 -21.34 3.76 0.97
CA GLY A 61 -22.12 2.61 1.44
C GLY A 61 -21.74 1.31 0.74
N ALA A 62 -21.52 1.36 -0.58
CA ALA A 62 -21.04 0.21 -1.34
C ALA A 62 -19.62 -0.20 -0.93
N TYR A 63 -18.73 0.76 -0.70
CA TYR A 63 -17.36 0.53 -0.25
C TYR A 63 -17.32 -0.18 1.11
N ASP A 64 -18.10 0.31 2.08
CA ASP A 64 -18.17 -0.25 3.42
C ASP A 64 -18.72 -1.69 3.41
N ALA A 65 -19.66 -1.99 2.51
CA ALA A 65 -20.27 -3.31 2.40
C ALA A 65 -19.31 -4.40 1.92
N VAL A 66 -18.40 -4.09 0.98
CA VAL A 66 -17.59 -5.13 0.30
C VAL A 66 -16.08 -4.89 0.30
N CYS A 67 -15.59 -3.65 0.39
CA CYS A 67 -14.18 -3.32 0.23
C CYS A 67 -13.46 -3.07 1.56
N ALA A 68 -14.13 -2.40 2.51
CA ALA A 68 -13.53 -1.93 3.75
C ALA A 68 -12.99 -3.07 4.64
N VAL A 69 -13.56 -4.28 4.53
CA VAL A 69 -13.13 -5.47 5.28
C VAL A 69 -11.64 -5.79 5.10
N CYS A 70 -11.09 -5.46 3.92
CA CYS A 70 -9.68 -5.63 3.59
C CYS A 70 -8.97 -4.28 3.50
N HIS A 71 -9.52 -3.33 2.73
CA HIS A 71 -8.86 -2.05 2.41
C HIS A 71 -9.03 -0.98 3.50
N GLY A 72 -9.59 -1.33 4.66
CA GLY A 72 -9.77 -0.43 5.80
C GLY A 72 -10.89 0.58 5.59
N LEU A 73 -11.23 1.32 6.64
CA LEU A 73 -12.22 2.40 6.53
C LEU A 73 -11.70 3.50 5.59
N ASN A 74 -12.58 4.07 4.76
CA ASN A 74 -12.25 5.14 3.83
C ASN A 74 -11.05 4.86 2.90
N GLY A 75 -10.71 3.58 2.61
CA GLY A 75 -9.56 3.27 1.75
C GLY A 75 -8.20 3.49 2.40
N GLN A 76 -8.11 3.55 3.73
CA GLN A 76 -6.87 3.80 4.46
C GLN A 76 -5.85 2.65 4.46
N GLY A 77 -6.23 1.49 3.91
CA GLY A 77 -5.46 0.26 3.91
C GLY A 77 -5.46 -0.44 5.27
N ARG A 78 -4.95 -1.67 5.30
CA ARG A 78 -4.69 -2.39 6.53
C ARG A 78 -3.38 -3.15 6.43
N ASP A 79 -2.45 -2.83 7.33
CA ASP A 79 -1.13 -3.45 7.34
C ASP A 79 -1.23 -4.97 7.43
N GLY A 80 -0.37 -5.64 6.65
CA GLY A 80 -0.38 -7.09 6.49
C GLY A 80 -1.61 -7.67 5.77
N VAL A 81 -2.58 -6.86 5.30
CA VAL A 81 -3.82 -7.37 4.67
C VAL A 81 -4.04 -6.81 3.27
N ALA A 82 -4.17 -5.49 3.12
CA ALA A 82 -4.49 -4.90 1.82
C ALA A 82 -4.01 -3.44 1.73
N PRO A 83 -3.69 -2.96 0.53
CA PRO A 83 -3.15 -1.62 0.37
C PRO A 83 -4.19 -0.53 0.61
N PRO A 84 -3.75 0.70 0.94
CA PRO A 84 -4.62 1.86 0.88
C PRO A 84 -5.06 2.09 -0.56
N LEU A 85 -6.30 2.53 -0.76
CA LEU A 85 -6.82 2.94 -2.06
C LEU A 85 -6.72 4.46 -2.25
N VAL A 86 -6.75 5.22 -1.14
CA VAL A 86 -6.49 6.65 -1.15
C VAL A 86 -4.98 6.88 -0.99
N HIS A 87 -4.24 6.75 -2.10
CA HIS A 87 -2.78 6.90 -2.11
C HIS A 87 -2.29 7.35 -3.48
N LYS A 88 -1.20 8.13 -3.53
CA LYS A 88 -0.61 8.69 -4.76
C LYS A 88 -0.29 7.67 -5.86
N ILE A 89 -0.12 6.39 -5.52
CA ILE A 89 0.13 5.33 -6.52
C ILE A 89 -1.09 5.11 -7.43
N TYR A 90 -2.29 5.42 -6.92
CA TYR A 90 -3.56 5.24 -7.62
C TYR A 90 -4.12 6.55 -8.17
N GLU A 91 -3.32 7.61 -8.23
CA GLU A 91 -3.77 8.87 -8.83
C GLU A 91 -4.20 8.67 -10.30
N PRO A 92 -5.16 9.45 -10.81
CA PRO A 92 -5.75 9.22 -12.14
C PRO A 92 -4.75 9.22 -13.32
N SER A 93 -3.57 9.83 -13.15
CA SER A 93 -2.50 9.83 -14.15
C SER A 93 -1.82 8.46 -14.30
N HIS A 94 -1.94 7.58 -13.30
CA HIS A 94 -1.25 6.29 -13.23
C HIS A 94 -2.23 5.10 -13.23
N HIS A 95 -3.36 5.21 -12.52
CA HIS A 95 -4.45 4.23 -12.57
C HIS A 95 -5.76 4.93 -12.96
N SER A 96 -6.39 4.46 -14.04
CA SER A 96 -7.73 4.95 -14.41
C SER A 96 -8.81 4.30 -13.55
N ASP A 97 -9.99 4.89 -13.49
CA ASP A 97 -11.18 4.32 -12.83
C ASP A 97 -11.48 2.89 -13.29
N MET A 98 -11.27 2.61 -14.58
CA MET A 98 -11.47 1.27 -15.13
C MET A 98 -10.46 0.24 -14.60
N ALA A 99 -9.29 0.66 -14.10
CA ALA A 99 -8.38 -0.24 -13.42
C ALA A 99 -9.00 -0.80 -12.13
N PHE A 100 -9.74 0.02 -11.38
CA PHE A 100 -10.45 -0.43 -10.18
C PHE A 100 -11.60 -1.38 -10.51
N VAL A 101 -12.36 -1.08 -11.58
CA VAL A 101 -13.42 -1.97 -12.09
C VAL A 101 -12.84 -3.34 -12.44
N LEU A 102 -11.76 -3.36 -13.23
CA LEU A 102 -11.14 -4.63 -13.63
C LEU A 102 -10.51 -5.35 -12.43
N ALA A 103 -9.92 -4.61 -11.50
CA ALA A 103 -9.31 -5.16 -10.31
C ALA A 103 -10.32 -5.90 -9.42
N ALA A 104 -11.46 -5.28 -9.16
CA ALA A 104 -12.46 -5.91 -8.32
C ALA A 104 -13.26 -6.98 -9.07
N GLN A 105 -13.49 -6.86 -10.38
CA GLN A 105 -14.20 -7.92 -11.14
C GLN A 105 -13.35 -9.15 -11.43
N ASN A 106 -12.05 -8.99 -11.64
CA ASN A 106 -11.17 -10.09 -12.07
C ASN A 106 -10.12 -10.49 -11.02
N GLY A 107 -9.97 -9.70 -9.97
CA GLY A 107 -8.82 -9.77 -9.07
C GLY A 107 -7.56 -9.16 -9.68
N VAL A 108 -6.51 -9.05 -8.86
CA VAL A 108 -5.21 -8.49 -9.27
C VAL A 108 -4.08 -9.28 -8.64
N ARG A 109 -2.99 -9.43 -9.39
CA ARG A 109 -1.72 -9.89 -8.82
C ARG A 109 -1.04 -8.77 -8.05
N ALA A 110 -0.44 -9.10 -6.91
CA ALA A 110 0.39 -8.14 -6.18
C ALA A 110 1.51 -7.58 -7.08
N HIS A 111 1.64 -6.25 -7.09
CA HIS A 111 2.69 -5.56 -7.86
C HIS A 111 3.24 -4.30 -7.18
N HIS A 112 2.40 -3.49 -6.52
CA HIS A 112 2.88 -2.32 -5.75
C HIS A 112 3.12 -2.61 -4.27
N TRP A 113 2.35 -3.54 -3.70
CA TRP A 113 2.36 -3.86 -2.29
C TRP A 113 2.56 -5.36 -2.08
N LYS A 114 3.16 -5.73 -0.94
CA LYS A 114 3.52 -7.12 -0.61
C LYS A 114 2.45 -7.83 0.24
N PHE A 115 1.17 -7.55 -0.01
CA PHE A 115 0.05 -8.15 0.72
C PHE A 115 -0.52 -9.42 0.06
N GLY A 116 -0.06 -9.73 -1.16
CA GLY A 116 -0.57 -10.84 -1.95
C GLY A 116 -1.62 -10.41 -2.97
N ASN A 117 -2.20 -11.40 -3.65
CA ASN A 117 -3.16 -11.15 -4.71
C ASN A 117 -4.51 -10.72 -4.13
N MET A 118 -5.15 -9.76 -4.79
CA MET A 118 -6.55 -9.44 -4.54
C MET A 118 -7.42 -10.43 -5.32
N PRO A 119 -8.32 -11.19 -4.67
CA PRO A 119 -9.29 -12.02 -5.39
C PRO A 119 -10.34 -11.15 -6.09
N ALA A 120 -11.04 -11.73 -7.07
CA ALA A 120 -12.25 -11.11 -7.60
C ALA A 120 -13.31 -11.00 -6.50
N VAL A 121 -14.02 -9.88 -6.48
CA VAL A 121 -15.17 -9.66 -5.59
C VAL A 121 -16.40 -10.15 -6.32
N GLU A 122 -17.10 -11.14 -5.76
CA GLU A 122 -18.30 -11.69 -6.36
C GLU A 122 -19.49 -10.72 -6.22
N GLY A 123 -20.35 -10.70 -7.24
CA GLY A 123 -21.61 -9.96 -7.19
C GLY A 123 -21.52 -8.45 -7.40
N VAL A 124 -20.33 -7.87 -7.57
CA VAL A 124 -20.17 -6.44 -7.83
C VAL A 124 -20.41 -6.09 -9.30
N THR A 125 -21.22 -5.08 -9.53
CA THR A 125 -21.47 -4.52 -10.86
C THR A 125 -20.47 -3.40 -11.19
N ARG A 126 -20.25 -3.16 -12.48
CA ARG A 126 -19.40 -2.03 -12.93
C ARG A 126 -19.89 -0.69 -12.37
N SER A 127 -21.19 -0.46 -12.31
CA SER A 127 -21.79 0.78 -11.81
C SER A 127 -21.53 0.99 -10.31
N GLU A 128 -21.64 -0.07 -9.50
CA GLU A 128 -21.32 0.02 -8.07
C GLU A 128 -19.85 0.38 -7.86
N ILE A 129 -18.95 -0.22 -8.65
CA ILE A 129 -17.52 0.09 -8.52
C ILE A 129 -17.20 1.50 -8.97
N LEU A 130 -17.83 2.01 -10.03
CA LEU A 130 -17.65 3.41 -10.41
C LEU A 130 -18.21 4.37 -9.34
N ALA A 131 -19.28 4.01 -8.64
CA ALA A 131 -19.75 4.79 -7.49
C ALA A 131 -18.73 4.75 -6.34
N ILE A 132 -18.13 3.59 -6.05
CA ILE A 132 -17.04 3.45 -5.08
C ILE A 132 -15.84 4.31 -5.48
N VAL A 133 -15.41 4.27 -6.75
CA VAL A 133 -14.30 5.09 -7.27
C VAL A 133 -14.62 6.59 -7.16
N THR A 134 -15.89 6.99 -7.25
CA THR A 134 -16.27 8.39 -7.03
C THR A 134 -16.06 8.81 -5.58
N TYR A 135 -16.19 7.88 -4.63
CA TYR A 135 -16.03 8.14 -3.19
C TYR A 135 -14.57 8.15 -2.72
N ILE A 136 -13.70 7.29 -3.27
CA ILE A 136 -12.28 7.13 -2.87
C ILE A 136 -11.33 8.01 -3.68
#